data_AF-A0A414CAX9-F1
#
_entry.id   AF-A0A414CAX9-F1
#
_cell.length_a   1.000
_cell.length_b   1.000
_cell.length_c   1.000
_cell.angle_alpha   90.00
_cell.angle_beta   90.00
_cell.angle_gamma   90.00
#
_symmetry.space_group_name_H-M   'P 1'
#
loop_
_entity.id
_entity.type
_entity.pdbx_description
1 polymer ?
#
loop_
_entity_poly.entity_id
_entity_poly.type
_entity_poly.pdbx_seq_one_letter_code
_entity_poly.pdbx_strand_id
1 'polypeptide(L)'
;MVGNGTRHATGGGAEARERAFVCTASHDLVTPLMAVTANCDVLEAEASDQAGLASWVANIRAAADEMATRIAGMLMHMGGD
;
A
#
# COMPACT_ATOMS: atom_id res chain seq x y z
N MET A 1 -12.71 46.28 22.37
CA MET A 1 -12.86 45.19 23.36
C MET A 1 -13.47 44.00 22.63
N VAL A 2 -12.75 42.85 22.65
CA VAL A 2 -13.23 41.45 22.62
C VAL A 2 -14.05 40.99 21.40
N GLY A 3 -13.78 39.89 20.68
CA GLY A 3 -12.81 38.78 20.76
C GLY A 3 -13.13 37.85 19.56
N ASN A 4 -12.15 37.51 18.73
CA ASN A 4 -11.38 36.25 18.70
C ASN A 4 -12.21 34.96 18.59
N GLY A 5 -11.86 34.10 17.62
CA GLY A 5 -12.42 32.75 17.50
C GLY A 5 -12.31 32.18 16.09
N THR A 6 -11.07 32.01 15.61
CA THR A 6 -10.69 31.15 14.48
C THR A 6 -11.57 29.91 14.33
N ARG A 7 -12.42 29.90 13.30
CA ARG A 7 -12.86 28.66 12.65
C ARG A 7 -11.70 28.18 11.76
N HIS A 8 -10.60 27.76 12.36
CA HIS A 8 -9.52 27.08 11.65
C HIS A 8 -9.61 25.58 11.94
N ALA A 9 -10.19 24.87 10.98
CA ALA A 9 -9.86 23.51 10.58
C ALA A 9 -9.43 22.52 11.67
N THR A 10 -10.39 21.84 12.28
CA THR A 10 -10.13 20.54 12.94
C THR A 10 -10.00 19.39 11.92
N GLY A 11 -10.45 19.57 10.67
CA GLY A 11 -10.38 18.56 9.60
C GLY A 11 -8.99 18.42 8.95
N GLY A 12 -8.36 19.55 8.58
CA GLY A 12 -7.10 19.53 7.81
C GLY A 12 -5.91 18.91 8.55
N GLY A 13 -5.91 18.90 9.88
CA GLY A 13 -4.84 18.28 10.67
C GLY A 13 -4.97 16.76 10.80
N ALA A 14 -6.17 16.18 10.70
CA ALA A 14 -6.36 14.74 10.69
C ALA A 14 -6.02 14.17 9.30
N GLU A 15 -6.55 14.78 8.26
CA GLU A 15 -6.32 14.41 6.87
C GLU A 15 -4.83 14.54 6.48
N ALA A 16 -4.14 15.61 6.88
CA ALA A 16 -2.71 15.75 6.62
C ALA A 16 -1.86 14.69 7.34
N ARG A 17 -2.25 14.27 8.56
CA ARG A 17 -1.56 13.19 9.30
C ARG A 17 -1.80 11.83 8.65
N GLU A 18 -3.03 11.56 8.24
CA GLU A 18 -3.37 10.35 7.49
C GLU A 18 -2.57 10.29 6.17
N ARG A 19 -2.52 11.40 5.42
CA ARG A 19 -1.73 11.48 4.19
C ARG A 19 -0.25 11.23 4.42
N ALA A 20 0.34 11.86 5.44
CA ALA A 20 1.75 11.63 5.79
C ALA A 20 2.01 10.17 6.16
N PHE A 21 1.12 9.55 6.93
CA PHE A 21 1.20 8.14 7.30
C PHE A 21 1.15 7.23 6.07
N VAL A 22 0.12 7.38 5.22
CA VAL A 22 -0.04 6.54 4.04
C VAL A 22 1.16 6.72 3.08
N CYS A 23 1.64 7.94 2.85
CA CYS A 23 2.83 8.15 2.01
C CYS A 23 4.07 7.45 2.57
N THR A 24 4.30 7.54 3.89
CA THR A 24 5.46 6.91 4.55
C THR A 24 5.36 5.39 4.48
N ALA A 25 4.23 4.84 4.92
CA ALA A 25 4.00 3.40 4.90
C ALA A 25 4.06 2.82 3.48
N SER A 26 3.52 3.53 2.48
CA SER A 26 3.57 3.09 1.08
C SER A 26 5.01 3.03 0.57
N HIS A 27 5.84 4.02 0.90
CA HIS A 27 7.25 4.03 0.52
C HIS A 27 8.02 2.87 1.17
N ASP A 28 7.80 2.64 2.47
CA ASP A 28 8.45 1.56 3.23
C ASP A 28 8.06 0.17 2.71
N LEU A 29 6.89 0.03 2.09
CA LEU A 29 6.38 -1.24 1.55
C LEU A 29 6.84 -1.55 0.12
N VAL A 30 7.40 -0.60 -0.64
CA VAL A 30 7.85 -0.85 -2.03
C VAL A 30 8.88 -1.96 -2.10
N THR A 31 9.94 -1.87 -1.29
CA THR A 31 11.04 -2.84 -1.33
C THR A 31 10.60 -4.24 -0.86
N PRO A 32 9.86 -4.40 0.25
CA PRO A 32 9.29 -5.69 0.64
C PRO A 32 8.37 -6.30 -0.41
N LEU A 33 7.48 -5.53 -1.03
CA LEU A 33 6.57 -6.04 -2.06
C LEU A 33 7.34 -6.51 -3.30
N MET A 34 8.34 -5.75 -3.74
CA MET A 34 9.22 -6.18 -4.82
C MET A 34 9.93 -7.50 -4.50
N ALA A 35 10.42 -7.67 -3.27
CA ALA A 35 11.06 -8.92 -2.86
C ALA A 35 10.08 -10.10 -2.89
N VAL A 36 8.83 -9.90 -2.46
CA VAL A 36 7.78 -10.93 -2.55
C VAL A 36 7.51 -11.31 -4.01
N THR A 37 7.35 -10.33 -4.91
CA THR A 37 7.14 -10.57 -6.34
C THR A 37 8.30 -11.35 -6.96
N ALA A 38 9.54 -10.92 -6.71
CA ALA A 38 10.73 -11.59 -7.24
C ALA A 38 10.87 -13.03 -6.72
N ASN A 39 10.56 -13.26 -5.44
CA ASN A 39 10.56 -14.62 -4.88
C ASN A 39 9.49 -15.50 -5.53
N CYS A 40 8.31 -14.94 -5.82
CA CYS A 40 7.27 -15.66 -6.55
C CYS A 40 7.73 -16.02 -7.96
N ASP A 41 8.38 -15.10 -8.68
CA ASP A 41 8.90 -15.34 -10.03
C ASP A 41 9.92 -16.49 -10.05
N VAL A 42 10.84 -16.51 -9.06
CA VAL A 42 11.83 -17.60 -8.91
C VAL A 42 11.14 -18.93 -8.59
N LEU A 43 10.22 -18.95 -7.62
CA LEU A 43 9.55 -20.18 -7.22
C LEU A 43 8.63 -20.75 -8.31
N GLU A 44 7.98 -19.88 -9.08
CA GLU A 44 7.16 -20.28 -10.23
C GLU A 44 8.03 -20.94 -11.31
N ALA A 45 9.24 -20.41 -11.55
CA ALA A 45 10.19 -21.01 -12.49
C ALA A 45 10.76 -22.35 -11.98
N GLU A 46 11.15 -22.43 -10.70
CA GLU A 46 11.84 -23.59 -10.13
C GLU A 46 10.90 -24.74 -9.72
N ALA A 47 9.62 -24.47 -9.46
CA ALA A 47 8.69 -25.44 -8.89
C ALA A 47 7.37 -25.60 -9.66
N SER A 48 7.35 -25.23 -10.94
CA SER A 48 6.13 -25.20 -11.78
C SER A 48 5.34 -26.53 -11.79
N ASP A 49 6.00 -27.68 -11.64
CA ASP A 49 5.37 -29.01 -11.68
C ASP A 49 4.75 -29.44 -10.33
N GLN A 50 5.06 -28.74 -9.23
CA GLN A 50 4.56 -29.05 -7.90
C GLN A 50 3.22 -28.35 -7.66
N ALA A 51 2.11 -28.98 -8.05
CA ALA A 51 0.77 -28.39 -8.02
C ALA A 51 0.40 -27.68 -6.69
N GLY A 52 0.80 -28.24 -5.54
CA GLY A 52 0.56 -27.61 -4.23
C GLY A 52 1.38 -26.34 -4.00
N LEU A 53 2.62 -26.29 -4.48
CA LEU A 53 3.51 -25.14 -4.38
C LEU A 53 3.11 -24.06 -5.40
N ALA A 54 2.76 -24.44 -6.62
CA ALA A 54 2.25 -23.52 -7.64
C ALA A 54 0.98 -22.79 -7.15
N SER A 55 0.04 -23.52 -6.52
CA SER A 55 -1.17 -22.93 -5.92
C SER A 55 -0.83 -21.95 -4.78
N TRP A 56 0.12 -22.30 -3.91
CA TRP A 56 0.57 -21.41 -2.84
C TRP A 56 1.24 -20.15 -3.37
N VAL A 57 2.15 -20.26 -4.35
CA VAL A 57 2.83 -19.11 -4.98
C VAL A 57 1.81 -18.19 -5.65
N ALA A 58 0.84 -18.74 -6.39
CA ALA A 58 -0.22 -17.96 -7.02
C ALA A 58 -1.05 -17.17 -6.00
N ASN A 59 -1.39 -17.77 -4.86
CA ASN A 59 -2.12 -17.10 -3.78
C ASN A 59 -1.30 -15.95 -3.16
N ILE A 60 -0.01 -16.16 -2.91
CA ILE A 60 0.87 -15.12 -2.36
C ILE A 60 1.03 -13.96 -3.34
N ARG A 61 1.23 -14.26 -4.64
CA ARG A 61 1.33 -13.24 -5.67
C ARG A 61 0.05 -12.41 -5.77
N ALA A 62 -1.12 -13.06 -5.81
CA ALA A 62 -2.39 -12.37 -5.84
C ALA A 62 -2.60 -11.45 -4.62
N ALA A 63 -2.23 -11.90 -3.42
CA ALA A 63 -2.31 -11.07 -2.23
C ALA A 63 -1.33 -9.87 -2.28
N ALA A 64 -0.12 -10.05 -2.81
CA ALA A 64 0.84 -8.97 -3.00
C ALA A 64 0.34 -7.91 -4.00
N ASP A 65 -0.21 -8.37 -5.13
CA ASP A 65 -0.79 -7.50 -6.17
C ASP A 65 -2.02 -6.74 -5.64
N GLU A 66 -2.86 -7.39 -4.83
CA GLU A 66 -3.98 -6.75 -4.15
C GLU A 66 -3.51 -5.67 -3.17
N MET A 67 -2.49 -5.95 -2.36
CA MET A 67 -1.90 -4.95 -1.46
C MET A 67 -1.35 -3.75 -2.22
N ALA A 68 -0.61 -3.99 -3.31
CA ALA A 68 -0.09 -2.93 -4.18
C ALA A 68 -1.22 -2.09 -4.77
N THR A 69 -2.31 -2.73 -5.23
CA THR A 69 -3.49 -2.06 -5.77
C THR A 69 -4.19 -1.20 -4.72
N ARG A 70 -4.36 -1.71 -3.49
CA ARG A 70 -4.97 -0.96 -2.37
C ARG A 70 -4.11 0.25 -1.99
N ILE A 71 -2.79 0.09 -1.93
CA ILE A 71 -1.84 1.18 -1.67
C ILE A 71 -1.94 2.24 -2.77
N ALA A 72 -1.89 1.84 -4.05
CA ALA A 72 -2.04 2.76 -5.17
C ALA A 72 -3.39 3.49 -5.12
N GLY A 73 -4.47 2.78 -4.80
CA GLY A 73 -5.79 3.37 -4.58
C GLY A 73 -5.75 4.44 -3.49
N MET A 74 -5.23 4.12 -2.31
CA MET A 74 -5.09 5.09 -1.21
C MET A 74 -4.28 6.32 -1.64
N LEU A 75 -3.17 6.15 -2.36
CA LEU A 75 -2.36 7.27 -2.87
C LEU A 75 -3.11 8.14 -3.90
N MET A 76 -3.88 7.53 -4.80
CA MET A 76 -4.67 8.26 -5.80
C MET A 76 -5.79 9.10 -5.17
N HIS A 77 -6.46 8.58 -4.13
CA HIS A 77 -7.53 9.33 -3.45
C HIS A 77 -7.00 10.56 -2.69
N MET A 78 -5.71 10.58 -2.34
CA MET A 78 -5.05 11.71 -1.66
C MET A 78 -4.43 12.74 -2.61
N GLY A 79 -4.51 12.52 -3.92
CA GLY A 79 -4.02 13.44 -4.96
C GLY A 79 -5.14 14.22 -5.68
N GLY A 80 -6.39 14.06 -5.27
CA GLY A 80 -7.52 14.84 -5.78
C GLY A 80 -7.70 16.11 -4.96
N ASP A 81 -7.40 17.25 -5.57
CA ASP A 81 -7.60 18.60 -5.03
C ASP A 81 -9.09 19.02 -5.05
#